data_AF-A0A379C649-F1
#
_entry.id   AF-A0A379C649-F1
#
_cell.length_a   1.000
_cell.length_b   1.000
_cell.length_c   1.000
_cell.angle_alpha   90.00
_cell.angle_beta   90.00
_cell.angle_gamma   90.00
#
_symmetry.space_group_name_H-M   'P 1'
#
loop_
_entity.id
_entity.type
_entity.pdbx_description
1 polymer ?
#
loop_
_entity_poly.entity_id
_entity_poly.type
_entity_poly.pdbx_seq_one_letter_code
_entity_poly.pdbx_strand_id
1 'polypeptide(L)'
;MLGKNIAYDGKNSVLAFADPYVAVTVTLKKGSGQDVSGRNIVKAGSVYPKNDATAKGIIPFDIDVTDGDMEVPLLIEGYVYKDKLPEAISAEAKLTEIKLV
;
A
#
# COMPACT_ATOMS: atom_id res chain seq x y z
N MET A 1 -16.16 16.23 26.65
CA MET A 1 -15.00 16.33 25.74
C MET A 1 -14.76 14.94 25.17
N LEU A 2 -15.07 14.72 23.90
CA LEU A 2 -14.81 13.41 23.27
C LEU A 2 -13.30 13.27 23.10
N GLY A 3 -12.70 12.35 23.84
CA GLY A 3 -11.32 11.95 23.64
C GLY A 3 -11.16 11.46 22.20
N LYS A 4 -10.49 12.26 21.37
CA LYS A 4 -9.98 11.81 20.08
C LYS A 4 -9.09 10.61 20.40
N ASN A 5 -9.53 9.40 20.03
CA ASN A 5 -8.66 8.23 19.97
C ASN A 5 -7.58 8.57 18.94
N ILE A 6 -6.51 9.19 19.41
CA ILE A 6 -5.27 9.31 18.66
C ILE A 6 -4.68 7.91 18.75
N ALA A 7 -5.17 7.01 17.88
CA ALA A 7 -4.46 5.78 17.62
C ALA A 7 -3.01 6.17 17.36
N TYR A 8 -2.09 5.54 18.07
CA TYR A 8 -0.67 5.66 17.82
C TYR A 8 -0.48 5.43 16.32
N ASP A 9 -0.17 6.49 15.57
CA ASP A 9 0.02 6.51 14.11
C ASP A 9 1.33 5.78 13.77
N GLY A 10 1.39 4.50 14.13
CA GLY A 10 2.31 3.59 13.53
C GLY A 10 1.90 3.53 12.07
N LYS A 11 2.72 4.07 11.17
CA LYS A 11 2.53 4.04 9.72
C LYS A 11 1.76 2.77 9.34
N ASN A 12 0.50 2.91 8.95
CA ASN A 12 -0.37 1.78 8.68
C ASN A 12 0.33 0.86 7.68
N SER A 13 0.82 -0.27 8.16
CA SER A 13 1.49 -1.26 7.34
C SER A 13 0.58 -2.46 7.11
N VAL A 14 0.59 -2.96 5.89
CA VAL A 14 -0.15 -4.18 5.52
C VAL A 14 0.69 -5.45 5.66
N LEU A 15 1.99 -5.32 5.97
CA LEU A 15 2.89 -6.45 6.19
C LEU A 15 2.48 -7.26 7.43
N ALA A 16 2.38 -8.57 7.26
CA ALA A 16 2.02 -9.49 8.32
C ALA A 16 3.21 -9.96 9.15
N PHE A 17 4.37 -10.09 8.50
CA PHE A 17 5.63 -10.43 9.16
C PHE A 17 6.70 -9.41 8.78
N ALA A 18 7.65 -9.21 9.69
CA ALA A 18 8.81 -8.38 9.43
C ALA A 18 9.78 -9.04 8.43
N ASP A 19 9.81 -10.37 8.39
CA ASP A 19 10.60 -11.18 7.45
C ASP A 19 9.88 -12.50 7.14
N PRO A 20 10.06 -13.08 5.93
CA PRO A 20 10.79 -12.52 4.79
C PRO A 20 9.93 -11.49 4.03
N TYR A 21 10.55 -10.40 3.57
CA TYR A 21 9.97 -9.50 2.59
C TYR A 21 11.01 -9.01 1.60
N VAL A 22 10.60 -8.80 0.35
CA VAL A 22 11.43 -8.18 -0.69
C VAL A 22 10.67 -7.03 -1.31
N ALA A 23 11.31 -5.87 -1.37
CA ALA A 23 10.73 -4.67 -1.96
C ALA A 23 11.68 -4.04 -2.98
N VAL A 24 11.10 -3.47 -4.04
CA VAL A 24 11.82 -2.70 -5.07
C VAL A 24 11.32 -1.26 -5.05
N THR A 25 12.18 -0.30 -5.36
CA THR A 25 11.76 1.10 -5.40
C THR A 25 10.95 1.38 -6.67
N VAL A 26 9.80 2.05 -6.52
CA VAL A 26 9.01 2.60 -7.63
C VAL A 26 8.69 4.06 -7.37
N THR A 27 8.46 4.81 -8.46
CA THR A 27 8.02 6.20 -8.37
C THR A 27 6.50 6.26 -8.49
N LEU A 28 5.84 6.71 -7.42
CA LEU A 28 4.45 7.13 -7.47
C LEU A 28 4.36 8.55 -8.01
N LYS A 29 3.49 8.75 -8.99
CA LYS A 29 3.27 10.08 -9.57
C LYS A 29 2.40 10.94 -8.67
N LYS A 30 2.66 12.24 -8.68
CA LYS A 30 1.77 13.22 -8.04
C LYS A 30 0.32 13.01 -8.50
N GLY A 31 -0.60 12.93 -7.55
CA GLY A 31 -2.02 12.74 -7.84
C GLY A 31 -2.46 11.28 -8.10
N SER A 32 -1.58 10.29 -7.96
CA SER A 32 -1.91 8.87 -8.19
C SER A 32 -2.69 8.19 -7.06
N GLY A 33 -2.82 8.84 -5.91
CA GLY A 33 -3.61 8.40 -4.76
C GLY A 33 -5.03 8.96 -4.73
N GLN A 34 -5.74 8.64 -3.64
CA GLN A 34 -7.10 9.09 -3.38
C GLN A 34 -7.09 10.36 -2.53
N ASP A 35 -8.11 11.21 -2.67
CA ASP A 35 -8.28 12.35 -1.75
C ASP A 35 -8.67 11.85 -0.36
N VAL A 36 -7.83 12.15 0.61
CA VAL A 36 -8.06 11.90 2.03
C VAL A 36 -7.88 13.24 2.76
N SER A 37 -9.00 13.91 3.01
CA SER A 37 -9.03 15.20 3.72
C SER A 37 -8.20 16.31 3.02
N GLY A 38 -8.28 16.40 1.70
CA GLY A 38 -7.56 17.41 0.92
C GLY A 38 -6.09 17.08 0.65
N ARG A 39 -5.67 15.84 0.90
CA ARG A 39 -4.35 15.29 0.57
C ARG A 39 -4.49 14.09 -0.33
N ASN A 40 -3.61 13.96 -1.31
CA ASN A 40 -3.59 12.84 -2.22
C ASN A 40 -2.74 11.70 -1.64
N ILE A 41 -3.42 10.69 -1.08
CA ILE A 41 -2.78 9.57 -0.37
C ILE A 41 -2.96 8.27 -1.14
N VAL A 42 -1.86 7.59 -1.44
CA VAL A 42 -1.88 6.18 -1.85
C VAL A 42 -1.93 5.33 -0.59
N LYS A 43 -3.01 4.57 -0.43
CA LYS A 43 -3.24 3.75 0.77
C LYS A 43 -2.32 2.53 0.80
N ALA A 44 -1.87 2.14 1.99
CA ALA A 44 -1.23 0.87 2.21
C ALA A 44 -2.13 -0.27 1.73
N GLY A 45 -1.55 -1.29 1.11
CA GLY A 45 -2.30 -2.38 0.47
C GLY A 45 -2.72 -2.10 -0.97
N SER A 46 -2.49 -0.90 -1.50
CA SER A 46 -2.80 -0.60 -2.90
C SER A 46 -1.89 -1.41 -3.84
N VAL A 47 -2.50 -2.05 -4.84
CA VAL A 47 -1.79 -2.78 -5.89
C VAL A 47 -1.24 -1.78 -6.90
N TYR A 48 0.06 -1.86 -7.19
CA TYR A 48 0.72 -0.97 -8.16
C TYR A 48 1.06 -1.72 -9.45
N PRO A 49 0.95 -1.09 -10.63
CA PRO A 49 0.36 0.23 -10.87
C PRO A 49 -1.17 0.20 -10.82
N LYS A 50 -1.78 -0.97 -10.98
CA LYS A 50 -3.23 -1.17 -10.94
C LYS A 50 -3.57 -2.59 -10.53
N ASN A 51 -4.75 -2.77 -9.93
CA ASN A 51 -5.28 -4.07 -9.50
C ASN A 51 -5.82 -4.91 -10.67
N ASP A 52 -4.97 -5.19 -11.66
CA ASP A 52 -5.29 -5.99 -12.84
C ASP A 52 -4.07 -6.83 -13.27
N ALA A 53 -4.10 -7.40 -14.48
CA ALA A 53 -2.99 -8.19 -15.03
C ALA A 53 -1.64 -7.44 -15.11
N THR A 54 -1.62 -6.11 -14.94
CA THR A 54 -0.40 -5.30 -14.91
C THR A 54 0.20 -5.14 -13.51
N ALA A 55 -0.46 -5.68 -12.48
CA ALA A 55 0.00 -5.65 -11.09
C ALA A 55 1.44 -6.17 -10.96
N LYS A 56 2.28 -5.36 -10.31
CA LYS A 56 3.69 -5.64 -10.05
C LYS A 56 3.98 -5.89 -8.57
N GLY A 57 3.11 -5.42 -7.68
CA GLY A 57 3.34 -5.52 -6.24
C GLY A 57 2.30 -4.75 -5.42
N ILE A 58 2.55 -4.66 -4.12
CA ILE A 58 1.68 -3.95 -3.16
C ILE A 58 2.48 -2.84 -2.47
N ILE A 59 1.88 -1.67 -2.32
CA ILE A 59 2.46 -0.58 -1.54
C ILE A 59 2.26 -0.90 -0.05
N PRO A 60 3.33 -1.06 0.76
CA PRO A 60 3.22 -1.55 2.12
C PRO A 60 2.77 -0.49 3.14
N PHE A 61 2.81 0.81 2.81
CA PHE A 61 2.51 1.92 3.72
C PHE A 61 1.66 3.02 3.06
N ASP A 62 1.00 3.86 3.85
CA ASP A 62 0.34 5.07 3.33
C ASP A 62 1.40 6.07 2.85
N ILE A 63 1.26 6.55 1.61
CA ILE A 63 2.17 7.52 0.98
C ILE A 63 1.39 8.75 0.56
N ASP A 64 1.87 9.92 0.98
CA ASP A 64 1.36 11.21 0.51
C ASP A 64 2.09 11.65 -0.76
N VAL A 65 1.36 11.78 -1.86
CA VAL A 65 1.84 12.25 -3.17
C VAL A 65 1.19 13.59 -3.56
N THR A 66 0.76 14.38 -2.57
CA THR A 66 0.13 15.70 -2.78
C THR A 66 1.09 16.70 -3.44
N ASP A 67 2.31 16.77 -2.89
CA ASP A 67 3.24 17.86 -3.20
C ASP A 67 4.26 17.49 -4.28
N GLY A 68 4.40 16.20 -4.64
CA GLY A 68 5.34 15.75 -5.65
C GLY A 68 5.30 14.25 -5.94
N ASP A 69 6.12 13.83 -6.90
CA ASP A 69 6.41 12.43 -7.15
C ASP A 69 7.20 11.84 -5.97
N MET A 70 6.87 10.62 -5.56
CA MET A 70 7.48 9.97 -4.39
C MET A 70 8.12 8.64 -4.78
N GLU A 71 9.36 8.42 -4.34
CA GLU A 71 10.03 7.13 -4.44
C GLU A 71 9.67 6.28 -3.22
N VAL A 72 9.09 5.10 -3.47
CA VAL A 72 8.50 4.28 -2.41
C VAL A 72 8.84 2.81 -2.59
N PRO A 73 8.87 2.03 -1.50
CA PRO A 73 9.02 0.58 -1.59
C PRO A 73 7.74 -0.04 -2.16
N LEU A 74 7.91 -0.87 -3.19
CA LEU A 74 6.90 -1.76 -3.72
C LEU A 74 7.21 -3.18 -3.25
N LEU A 75 6.33 -3.77 -2.46
CA LEU A 75 6.45 -5.15 -2.02
C LEU A 75 6.26 -6.08 -3.23
N ILE A 76 7.24 -6.94 -3.50
CA ILE A 76 7.16 -7.97 -4.54
C ILE A 76 7.05 -9.37 -3.94
N GLU A 77 7.57 -9.59 -2.73
CA GLU A 77 7.51 -10.85 -2.00
C GLU A 77 7.23 -10.58 -0.52
N GLY A 78 6.38 -11.40 0.09
CA GLY A 78 6.14 -11.36 1.53
C GLY A 78 4.74 -11.79 1.92
N TYR A 79 4.37 -11.53 3.18
CA TYR A 79 3.05 -11.85 3.71
C TYR A 79 2.29 -10.57 4.03
N VAL A 80 1.02 -10.50 3.60
CA VAL A 80 0.19 -9.30 3.70
C VAL A 80 -1.14 -9.66 4.36
N TYR A 81 -1.57 -8.86 5.34
CA TYR A 81 -2.86 -9.05 5.98
C TYR A 81 -4.00 -8.73 5.00
N LYS A 82 -4.84 -9.73 4.74
CA LYS A 82 -6.00 -9.56 3.84
C LYS A 82 -6.97 -8.49 4.37
N ASP A 83 -7.16 -8.44 5.68
CA ASP A 83 -8.11 -7.54 6.34
C ASP A 83 -7.67 -6.07 6.36
N LYS A 84 -6.40 -5.80 6.03
CA LYS A 84 -5.86 -4.44 5.97
C LYS A 84 -5.81 -3.88 4.54
N LEU A 85 -6.27 -4.63 3.55
CA LEU A 85 -6.29 -4.18 2.16
C LEU A 85 -7.45 -3.20 1.92
N PRO A 86 -7.23 -2.12 1.15
CA PRO A 86 -8.27 -1.15 0.83
C PRO A 86 -9.29 -1.72 -0.17
N GLU A 87 -8.87 -2.69 -0.99
CA GLU A 87 -9.70 -3.39 -1.97
C GLU A 87 -9.24 -4.85 -2.08
N ALA A 88 -10.16 -5.75 -2.43
CA ALA A 88 -9.81 -7.13 -2.73
C ALA A 88 -8.88 -7.20 -3.96
N ILE A 89 -7.81 -7.99 -3.86
CA ILE A 89 -6.89 -8.21 -4.99
C ILE A 89 -7.62 -8.97 -6.09
N SER A 90 -7.59 -8.41 -7.31
CA SER A 90 -8.16 -9.03 -8.49
C SER A 90 -7.49 -10.38 -8.74
N ALA A 91 -8.27 -11.38 -9.16
CA ALA A 91 -7.73 -12.68 -9.55
C ALA A 91 -6.75 -12.58 -10.75
N GLU A 92 -6.82 -11.49 -11.50
CA GLU A 92 -5.91 -11.22 -12.62
C GLU A 92 -4.55 -10.66 -12.15
N ALA A 93 -4.48 -10.10 -10.94
CA ALA A 93 -3.25 -9.56 -10.39
C ALA A 93 -2.29 -10.69 -10.02
N LYS A 94 -1.25 -10.87 -10.83
CA LYS A 94 -0.26 -11.95 -10.67
C LYS A 94 0.79 -11.62 -9.62
N LEU A 95 0.37 -11.60 -8.36
CA LEU A 95 1.25 -11.40 -7.20
C LEU A 95 1.71 -12.76 -6.65
N THR A 96 2.44 -13.53 -7.45
CA THR A 96 2.77 -14.93 -7.14
C THR A 96 3.60 -15.12 -5.87
N GLU A 97 4.43 -14.14 -5.53
CA GLU A 97 5.34 -14.21 -4.37
C GLU A 97 4.76 -13.50 -3.12
N ILE A 98 3.55 -12.94 -3.21
CA ILE A 98 2.86 -12.31 -2.07
C ILE A 98 1.76 -13.23 -1.57
N LYS A 99 1.85 -13.63 -0.30
CA LYS A 99 0.85 -14.47 0.36
C LYS A 99 -0.06 -13.62 1.24
N LEU A 100 -1.35 -13.74 1.03
CA LEU A 100 -2.35 -13.13 1.90
C LEU A 100 -2.57 -14.02 3.13
N VAL A 101 -2.52 -13.41 4.31
CA VAL A 101 -2.77 -14.06 5.60
C VAL A 101 -3.87 -13.37 6.39
#